data_AF-A0A8R1E633-F1
#
_entry.id   AF-A0A8R1E633-F1
#
_cell.length_a   1.000
_cell.length_b   1.000
_cell.length_c   1.000
_cell.angle_alpha   90.00
_cell.angle_beta   90.00
_cell.angle_gamma   90.00
#
_symmetry.space_group_name_H-M   'P 1'
#
loop_
_entity.id
_entity.type
_entity.pdbx_description
1 polymer ?
#
loop_
_entity_poly.entity_id
_entity_poly.type
_entity_poly.pdbx_seq_one_letter_code
_entity_poly.pdbx_strand_id
1 'polypeptide(L)'
;YFYGTRSNNLYPFTFDVPFDDVTLCKIGAEQLPESCLPIGMEIENHETKVVIMEPTPEIKHHLFAFSPSQKADESVVKSPIYGFCLVTEVDMERRTFSVLCPQNSLPSKILVYSEITHLDDQIKR
;
A
#
# COMPACT_ATOMS: atom_id res chain seq x y z
N TYR A 1 2.12 -10.35 13.13
CA TYR A 1 0.87 -9.84 12.52
C TYR A 1 0.17 -10.95 11.75
N PHE A 2 0.69 -11.39 10.60
CA PHE A 2 0.03 -12.39 9.75
C PHE A 2 -0.10 -13.80 10.38
N TYR A 3 0.96 -14.32 11.02
CA TYR A 3 1.04 -15.71 11.47
C TYR A 3 0.72 -15.93 12.97
N GLY A 4 0.40 -14.87 13.70
CA GLY A 4 0.15 -14.96 15.15
C GLY A 4 1.41 -15.24 15.97
N THR A 5 1.26 -15.97 17.07
CA THR A 5 2.34 -16.38 17.98
C THR A 5 2.29 -17.90 18.20
N ARG A 6 3.32 -18.49 18.80
CA ARG A 6 3.36 -19.94 19.07
C ARG A 6 2.19 -20.45 19.92
N SER A 7 1.62 -19.60 20.76
CA SER A 7 0.47 -19.93 21.61
C SER A 7 -0.88 -19.61 20.94
N ASN A 8 -0.89 -18.75 19.94
CA ASN A 8 -2.10 -18.36 19.20
C ASN A 8 -1.76 -18.20 17.72
N ASN A 9 -1.77 -19.32 17.00
CA ASN A 9 -1.46 -19.37 15.58
C ASN A 9 -2.57 -18.69 14.76
N LEU A 10 -2.17 -17.88 13.79
CA LEU A 10 -3.07 -17.34 12.77
C LEU A 10 -2.72 -17.95 11.41
N TYR A 11 -3.73 -18.07 10.54
CA TYR A 11 -3.62 -18.71 9.24
C TYR A 11 -3.99 -17.68 8.16
N PRO A 12 -3.01 -16.89 7.68
CA PRO A 12 -3.28 -15.88 6.67
C PRO A 12 -3.57 -16.52 5.31
N PHE A 13 -4.19 -15.75 4.44
CA PHE A 13 -4.53 -16.12 3.08
C PHE A 13 -3.53 -15.52 2.11
N THR A 14 -3.20 -16.28 1.06
CA THR A 14 -2.45 -15.77 -0.10
C THR A 14 -3.35 -15.88 -1.33
N PHE A 15 -3.49 -14.78 -2.06
CA PHE A 15 -4.30 -14.75 -3.28
C PHE A 15 -3.85 -13.62 -4.20
N ASP A 16 -4.25 -13.72 -5.47
CA ASP A 16 -3.96 -12.72 -6.50
C ASP A 16 -5.02 -11.61 -6.50
N VAL A 17 -4.58 -10.37 -6.68
CA VAL A 17 -5.40 -9.16 -6.75
C VAL A 17 -5.10 -8.45 -8.08
N PRO A 18 -6.09 -8.26 -8.96
CA PRO A 18 -5.93 -7.46 -10.17
C PRO A 18 -5.59 -6.00 -9.83
N PHE A 19 -4.70 -5.39 -10.63
CA PHE A 19 -4.34 -3.98 -10.47
C PHE A 19 -5.56 -3.05 -10.54
N ASP A 20 -6.51 -3.39 -11.41
CA ASP A 20 -7.70 -2.57 -11.69
C ASP A 20 -8.76 -2.65 -10.56
N ASP A 21 -8.62 -3.60 -9.62
CA ASP A 21 -9.56 -3.76 -8.50
C ASP A 21 -9.24 -2.82 -7.32
N VAL A 22 -8.05 -2.22 -7.31
CA VAL A 22 -7.54 -1.41 -6.21
C VAL A 22 -6.92 -0.10 -6.69
N THR A 23 -6.75 0.85 -5.78
CA THR A 23 -6.01 2.09 -6.00
C THR A 23 -4.87 2.14 -4.98
N LEU A 24 -3.64 2.21 -5.48
CA LEU A 24 -2.46 2.40 -4.65
C LEU A 24 -2.24 3.89 -4.42
N CYS A 25 -1.90 4.28 -3.20
CA CYS A 25 -1.48 5.65 -2.92
C CYS A 25 -0.37 5.72 -1.86
N LYS A 26 0.42 6.80 -1.92
CA LYS A 26 1.40 7.17 -0.90
C LYS A 26 0.97 8.49 -0.26
N ILE A 27 1.26 8.62 1.04
CA ILE A 27 1.15 9.89 1.75
C ILE A 27 2.53 10.54 1.75
N GLY A 28 2.57 11.81 1.40
CA GLY A 28 3.79 12.57 1.19
C GLY A 28 4.20 12.58 -0.28
N ALA A 29 4.65 13.74 -0.73
CA ALA A 29 5.31 13.93 -2.01
C ALA A 29 6.74 14.44 -1.78
N GLU A 30 7.63 14.19 -2.75
CA GLU A 30 8.97 14.78 -2.71
C GLU A 30 8.88 16.30 -2.70
N GLN A 31 9.71 16.94 -1.87
CA GLN A 31 9.81 18.38 -1.83
C GLN A 31 10.42 18.87 -3.14
N LEU A 32 9.65 19.66 -3.90
CA LEU A 32 10.19 20.32 -5.09
C LEU A 32 11.15 21.44 -4.66
N PRO A 33 12.32 21.58 -5.31
CA PRO A 33 13.21 22.70 -5.04
C PRO A 33 12.54 24.03 -5.43
N GLU A 34 12.81 25.10 -4.66
CA GLU A 34 12.23 26.43 -4.89
C GLU A 34 12.50 26.98 -6.30
N SER A 35 13.59 26.54 -6.93
CA SER A 35 13.94 26.90 -8.31
C SER A 35 12.93 26.40 -9.35
N CYS A 36 12.09 25.42 -9.01
CA CYS A 36 11.04 24.90 -9.88
C CYS A 36 9.67 25.58 -9.68
N LEU A 37 9.55 26.53 -8.74
CA LEU A 37 8.30 27.24 -8.48
C LEU A 37 8.17 28.50 -9.36
N PRO A 38 7.01 28.73 -9.98
CA PRO A 38 6.72 30.00 -10.65
C PRO A 38 6.83 31.18 -9.69
N ILE A 39 7.26 32.33 -10.21
CA ILE A 39 7.33 33.58 -9.44
C ILE A 39 5.96 33.87 -8.81
N GLY A 40 5.92 33.95 -7.48
CA GLY A 40 4.71 34.29 -6.71
C GLY A 40 3.89 33.11 -6.19
N MET A 41 4.33 31.85 -6.36
CA MET A 41 3.74 30.69 -5.70
C MET A 41 4.45 30.36 -4.38
N GLU A 42 3.67 30.00 -3.35
CA GLU A 42 4.17 29.46 -2.09
C GLU A 42 4.27 27.93 -2.15
N ILE A 43 5.13 27.35 -1.31
CA ILE A 43 5.32 25.90 -1.21
C ILE A 43 4.05 25.30 -0.58
N GLU A 44 3.31 24.48 -1.34
CA GLU A 44 2.20 23.69 -0.79
C GLU A 44 2.73 22.66 0.24
N ASN A 45 1.92 22.30 1.25
CA ASN A 45 2.31 21.29 2.22
C ASN A 45 2.42 19.90 1.57
N HIS A 46 3.63 19.53 1.17
CA HIS A 46 3.91 18.27 0.47
C HIS A 46 3.89 17.04 1.38
N GLU A 47 4.08 17.19 2.69
CA GLU A 47 4.20 16.07 3.64
C GLU A 47 2.89 15.27 3.77
N THR A 48 1.74 15.95 3.66
CA THR A 48 0.42 15.32 3.79
C THR A 48 -0.30 15.11 2.46
N LYS A 49 0.39 15.35 1.34
CA LYS A 49 -0.21 15.17 0.01
C LYS A 49 -0.42 13.70 -0.29
N VAL A 50 -1.62 13.32 -0.71
CA VAL A 50 -1.91 11.95 -1.17
C VAL A 50 -1.61 11.85 -2.66
N VAL A 51 -0.75 10.92 -3.04
CA VAL A 51 -0.30 10.70 -4.42
C VAL A 51 -0.71 9.29 -4.85
N ILE A 52 -1.44 9.19 -5.96
CA ILE A 52 -1.77 7.89 -6.56
C ILE A 52 -0.49 7.30 -7.15
N MET A 53 -0.27 6.02 -6.86
CA MET A 53 0.88 5.27 -7.37
C MET A 53 0.43 4.33 -8.48
N GLU A 54 1.23 4.25 -9.53
CA GLU A 54 1.11 3.16 -10.50
C GLU A 54 1.70 1.87 -9.92
N PRO A 55 1.12 0.70 -10.23
CA PRO A 55 1.74 -0.59 -9.93
C PRO A 55 3.13 -0.70 -10.59
N THR A 56 4.16 -0.98 -9.78
CA THR A 56 5.52 -1.25 -10.28
C THR A 56 6.12 -2.48 -9.60
N PRO A 57 7.12 -3.15 -10.20
CA PRO A 57 7.83 -4.25 -9.54
C PRO A 57 8.48 -3.87 -8.21
N GLU A 58 8.75 -2.58 -7.99
CA GLU A 58 9.43 -2.05 -6.80
C GLU A 58 8.58 -2.17 -5.53
N ILE A 59 7.25 -2.28 -5.67
CA ILE A 59 6.37 -2.44 -4.50
C ILE A 59 6.42 -3.86 -3.92
N LYS A 60 7.13 -4.78 -4.57
CA LYS A 60 7.32 -6.14 -4.05
C LYS A 60 7.97 -6.09 -2.67
N HIS A 61 7.47 -6.91 -1.76
CA HIS A 61 7.87 -6.96 -0.35
C HIS A 61 7.47 -5.76 0.51
N HIS A 62 6.78 -4.76 -0.04
CA HIS A 62 6.25 -3.66 0.77
C HIS A 62 4.92 -4.02 1.43
N LEU A 63 4.72 -3.45 2.63
CA LEU A 63 3.42 -3.46 3.30
C LEU A 63 2.49 -2.40 2.71
N PHE A 64 1.21 -2.73 2.65
CA PHE A 64 0.15 -1.80 2.31
C PHE A 64 -0.93 -1.82 3.38
N ALA A 65 -1.41 -0.64 3.78
CA ALA A 65 -2.50 -0.50 4.73
C ALA A 65 -3.86 -0.37 4.00
N PHE A 66 -4.89 -0.95 4.59
CA PHE A 66 -6.26 -0.86 4.08
C PHE A 66 -6.97 0.38 4.64
N SER A 67 -7.13 1.42 3.82
CA SER A 67 -7.86 2.62 4.23
C SER A 67 -9.38 2.43 4.10
N PRO A 68 -10.23 2.86 5.05
CA PRO A 68 -11.68 2.85 4.92
C PRO A 68 -12.20 3.93 3.95
N SER A 69 -11.33 4.83 3.48
CA SER A 69 -11.69 5.84 2.49
C SER A 69 -12.19 5.21 1.20
N GLN A 70 -13.18 5.85 0.56
CA GLN A 70 -13.69 5.42 -0.74
C GLN A 70 -12.84 5.91 -1.91
N LYS A 71 -11.95 6.87 -1.67
CA LYS A 71 -11.07 7.51 -2.65
C LYS A 71 -9.68 7.73 -2.06
N ALA A 72 -8.67 7.78 -2.93
CA ALA A 72 -7.30 8.13 -2.56
C ALA A 72 -7.15 9.67 -2.51
N ASP A 73 -7.72 10.28 -1.47
CA ASP A 73 -7.66 11.74 -1.22
C ASP A 73 -7.24 12.04 0.23
N GLU A 74 -7.29 13.31 0.62
CA GLU A 74 -6.89 13.79 1.96
C GLU A 74 -7.59 13.05 3.13
N SER A 75 -8.75 12.42 2.91
CA SER A 75 -9.42 11.62 3.93
C SER A 75 -8.56 10.44 4.40
N VAL A 76 -7.70 9.92 3.54
CA VAL A 76 -6.79 8.81 3.83
C VAL A 76 -5.82 9.17 4.96
N VAL A 77 -5.38 10.43 5.02
CA VAL A 77 -4.35 10.90 5.98
C VAL A 77 -4.84 10.82 7.43
N LYS A 78 -6.14 11.02 7.66
CA LYS A 78 -6.73 11.10 9.01
C LYS A 78 -7.54 9.86 9.39
N SER A 79 -7.76 8.95 8.44
CA SER A 79 -8.58 7.78 8.67
C SER A 79 -7.82 6.70 9.44
N PRO A 80 -8.50 5.92 10.30
CA PRO A 80 -7.92 4.68 10.79
C PRO A 80 -7.73 3.71 9.62
N ILE A 81 -7.11 2.55 9.87
CA ILE A 81 -6.96 1.49 8.87
C ILE A 81 -7.62 0.20 9.35
N TYR A 82 -8.07 -0.66 8.42
CA TYR A 82 -8.56 -1.98 8.79
C TYR A 82 -7.44 -2.95 9.16
N GLY A 83 -6.25 -2.76 8.57
CA GLY A 83 -5.12 -3.66 8.73
C GLY A 83 -4.11 -3.50 7.60
N PHE A 84 -3.29 -4.53 7.40
CA PHE A 84 -2.24 -4.54 6.39
C PHE A 84 -2.28 -5.81 5.53
N CYS A 85 -1.80 -5.71 4.30
CA CYS A 85 -1.28 -6.84 3.52
C CYS A 85 0.20 -6.64 3.20
N LEU A 86 0.86 -7.74 2.84
CA LEU A 86 2.19 -7.74 2.26
C LEU A 86 2.09 -8.14 0.80
N VAL A 87 2.67 -7.35 -0.10
CA VAL A 87 2.83 -7.76 -1.51
C VAL A 87 4.00 -8.74 -1.59
N THR A 88 3.74 -9.96 -1.99
CA THR A 88 4.76 -11.02 -2.05
C THR A 88 5.30 -11.18 -3.46
N GLU A 89 4.47 -11.00 -4.49
CA GLU A 89 4.83 -11.03 -5.90
C GLU A 89 4.08 -9.94 -6.69
N VAL A 90 4.70 -9.47 -7.76
CA VAL A 90 4.12 -8.49 -8.70
C VAL A 90 4.25 -9.04 -10.11
N ASP A 91 3.13 -9.34 -10.75
CA ASP A 91 3.08 -9.83 -12.12
C ASP A 91 2.59 -8.70 -13.04
N MET A 92 3.54 -8.07 -13.74
CA MET A 92 3.25 -6.97 -14.66
C MET A 92 2.60 -7.45 -15.97
N GLU A 93 2.77 -8.71 -16.36
CA GLU A 93 2.16 -9.27 -17.57
C GLU A 93 0.68 -9.58 -17.33
N ARG A 94 0.36 -10.22 -16.20
CA ARG A 94 -1.02 -10.56 -15.81
C ARG A 94 -1.75 -9.40 -15.15
N ARG A 95 -1.04 -8.31 -14.81
CA ARG A 95 -1.54 -7.14 -14.08
C ARG A 95 -2.16 -7.51 -12.73
N THR A 96 -1.44 -8.32 -11.95
CA THR A 96 -1.89 -8.82 -10.65
C THR A 96 -0.79 -8.75 -9.59
N PHE A 97 -1.17 -8.54 -8.33
CA PHE A 97 -0.32 -8.72 -7.16
C PHE A 97 -0.67 -10.04 -6.47
N SER A 98 0.31 -10.81 -6.02
CA SER A 98 0.05 -11.82 -4.99
C SER A 98 0.25 -11.16 -3.63
N VAL A 99 -0.76 -11.27 -2.77
CA VAL A 99 -0.75 -10.64 -1.44
C VAL A 99 -0.91 -11.66 -0.32
N LEU A 100 -0.19 -11.44 0.77
CA LEU A 100 -0.45 -12.10 2.05
C LEU A 100 -1.39 -11.22 2.89
N CYS A 101 -2.56 -11.75 3.23
CA CYS A 101 -3.60 -11.02 3.94
C CYS A 101 -4.15 -11.83 5.13
N PRO A 102 -4.46 -11.21 6.29
CA PRO A 102 -5.07 -11.93 7.42
C PRO A 102 -6.46 -12.51 7.14
N GLN A 103 -7.13 -12.05 6.08
CA GLN A 103 -8.49 -12.43 5.70
C GLN A 103 -8.56 -12.81 4.21
N ASN A 104 -9.60 -13.56 3.81
CA ASN A 104 -9.74 -14.15 2.48
C ASN A 104 -10.14 -13.19 1.35
N SER A 105 -10.26 -11.89 1.65
CA SER A 105 -10.64 -10.85 0.69
C SER A 105 -10.14 -9.49 1.19
N LEU A 106 -9.93 -8.54 0.28
CA LEU A 106 -9.50 -7.20 0.68
C LEU A 106 -10.65 -6.43 1.36
N PRO A 107 -10.44 -5.87 2.56
CA PRO A 107 -11.48 -5.09 3.24
C PRO A 107 -11.68 -3.70 2.62
N SER A 108 -10.74 -3.26 1.77
CA SER A 108 -10.81 -1.99 1.05
C SER A 108 -10.12 -2.06 -0.30
N LYS A 109 -10.55 -1.18 -1.21
CA LYS A 109 -9.92 -0.95 -2.50
C LYS A 109 -8.80 0.10 -2.44
N ILE A 110 -8.71 0.90 -1.37
CA ILE A 110 -7.67 1.92 -1.22
C ILE A 110 -6.52 1.34 -0.38
N LEU A 111 -5.37 1.17 -1.03
CA LEU A 111 -4.16 0.61 -0.44
C LEU A 111 -3.11 1.70 -0.25
N VAL A 112 -2.74 1.95 1.00
CA VAL A 112 -1.76 2.98 1.36
C VAL A 112 -0.38 2.36 1.50
N TYR A 113 0.56 2.81 0.69
CA TYR A 113 1.94 2.33 0.65
C TYR A 113 2.69 2.59 1.97
N SER A 114 3.54 1.63 2.35
CA SER A 114 4.51 1.76 3.44
C SER A 114 5.92 1.50 2.92
N GLU A 115 6.89 2.29 3.38
CA GLU A 115 8.31 2.07 3.09
C GLU A 115 8.88 0.84 3.83
N ILE A 116 8.11 0.24 4.75
CA ILE A 116 8.52 -0.98 5.45
C ILE A 116 8.43 -2.17 4.51
N THR A 117 9.56 -2.84 4.33
CA THR A 117 9.68 -4.09 3.56
C THR A 117 9.78 -5.31 4.45
N HIS A 118 9.23 -6.44 4.00
CA HIS A 118 9.40 -7.74 4.63
C HIS A 118 9.55 -8.86 3.58
N LEU A 119 10.62 -9.64 3.69
CA LEU A 119 10.80 -10.87 2.94
C LEU A 119 10.16 -12.02 3.71
N ASP A 120 9.08 -12.59 3.19
CA ASP A 120 8.39 -13.71 3.83
C ASP A 120 8.88 -15.06 3.28
N ASP A 121 9.64 -15.77 4.11
CA ASP A 121 10.18 -17.09 3.77
C ASP A 121 9.21 -18.25 4.08
N GLN A 122 8.06 -17.98 4.70
CA GLN A 122 7.11 -19.04 5.08
C GLN A 122 6.25 -19.54 3.91
N ILE A 123 6.18 -18.81 2.80
CA ILE A 123 5.37 -19.15 1.61
C ILE A 123 5.98 -20.33 0.82
N LYS A 124 7.26 -20.65 1.03
CA LYS A 124 7.96 -21.74 0.32
C LYS A 124 7.83 -23.12 0.98
N ARG A 125 6.94 -23.29 1.97
CA ARG A 125 6.73 -24.58 2.67
C ARG A 125 5.44 -25.26 2.27
#